data_AF-A0A840NCN8-F1
#
_entry.id   AF-A0A840NCN8-F1
#
_cell.length_a   1.000
_cell.length_b   1.000
_cell.length_c   1.000
_cell.angle_alpha   90.00
_cell.angle_beta   90.00
_cell.angle_gamma   90.00
#
_symmetry.space_group_name_H-M   'P 1'
#
loop_
_entity.id
_entity.type
_entity.pdbx_description
1 polymer ?
#
loop_
_entity_poly.entity_id
_entity_poly.type
_entity_poly.pdbx_seq_one_letter_code
_entity_poly.pdbx_strand_id
1 'polypeptide(L)' 'MIEPLPNAMFRVELENGHKVLAHISGKMRQHYIRILPEDRVVVELSPYDLSRGRIVYRYK' A
#
# COMPACT_ATOMS: atom_id res chain seq x y z
N MET A 1 8.23 5.39 3.51
CA MET A 1 7.18 6.42 3.54
C MET A 1 6.00 6.05 2.64
N ILE A 2 4.82 6.63 2.86
CA ILE A 2 3.64 6.44 2.00
C ILE A 2 3.27 7.76 1.33
N GLU A 3 3.09 7.76 0.02
CA GLU A 3 2.55 8.91 -0.73
C GLU A 3 1.21 8.54 -1.40
N PRO A 4 0.11 9.27 -1.13
CA PRO A 4 -1.15 9.06 -1.82
C PRO A 4 -1.12 9.62 -3.25
N LEU A 5 -1.58 8.84 -4.23
CA LEU A 5 -1.71 9.25 -5.63
C LEU A 5 -3.19 9.38 -6.02
N PRO A 6 -3.52 10.21 -7.02
CA PRO A 6 -4.84 10.19 -7.64
C PRO A 6 -5.12 8.79 -8.20
N ASN A 7 -6.34 8.28 -8.01
CA ASN A 7 -6.82 6.92 -8.33
C ASN A 7 -6.74 5.87 -7.20
N ALA A 8 -6.66 6.28 -5.92
CA ALA A 8 -6.59 5.36 -4.78
C ALA A 8 -5.37 4.40 -4.84
N MET A 9 -4.34 4.84 -5.54
CA MET A 9 -3.02 4.23 -5.57
C MET A 9 -2.17 4.88 -4.48
N PHE A 10 -1.29 4.10 -3.88
CA PHE A 10 -0.38 4.55 -2.84
C PHE A 10 1.02 4.13 -3.26
N ARG A 11 1.95 5.08 -3.23
CA ARG A 11 3.36 4.75 -3.33
C ARG A 11 3.82 4.35 -1.95
N VAL A 12 4.25 3.10 -1.81
CA VAL A 12 4.80 2.57 -0.57
C VAL A 12 6.28 2.38 -0.78
N GLU A 13 7.09 2.87 0.12
CA GLU A 13 8.52 2.61 0.14
C GLU A 13 8.80 1.52 1.17
N LEU A 14 9.33 0.40 0.68
CA LEU A 14 9.73 -0.76 1.50
C LEU A 14 11.03 -0.43 2.25
N GLU A 15 11.27 -1.14 3.35
CA GLU A 15 12.53 -1.01 4.13
C GLU A 15 13.78 -1.30 3.29
N ASN A 16 13.61 -2.09 2.23
CA ASN A 16 14.60 -2.46 1.24
C ASN A 16 14.99 -1.30 0.30
N GLY A 17 14.36 -0.12 0.41
CA GLY A 17 14.56 1.04 -0.47
C GLY A 17 13.79 0.98 -1.81
N HIS A 18 13.02 -0.07 -2.03
CA HIS A 18 12.18 -0.22 -3.22
C HIS A 18 10.87 0.56 -3.08
N LYS A 19 10.53 1.31 -4.14
CA LYS A 19 9.26 2.04 -4.24
C LYS A 19 8.26 1.22 -5.03
N VAL A 20 7.12 0.95 -4.41
CA VAL A 20 6.07 0.11 -4.95
C VAL A 20 4.79 0.89 -5.12
N LEU A 21 4.08 0.62 -6.20
CA LEU A 21 2.72 1.11 -6.41
C LEU A 21 1.74 0.07 -5.88
N ALA A 22 1.08 0.40 -4.78
CA ALA A 22 0.11 -0.48 -4.15
C ALA A 22 -1.30 0.13 -4.14
N HIS A 23 -2.30 -0.72 -4.29
CA HIS A 23 -3.70 -0.34 -4.13
C HIS A 23 -4.26 -0.97 -2.85
N ILE A 24 -5.29 -0.36 -2.29
CA ILE A 24 -6.00 -0.88 -1.13
C ILE A 24 -6.79 -2.14 -1.49
N SER A 25 -6.71 -3.16 -0.64
CA SER A 25 -7.57 -4.35 -0.76
C SER A 25 -9.06 -3.97 -0.62
N GLY A 26 -9.93 -4.69 -1.32
CA GLY A 26 -11.39 -4.48 -1.24
C GLY A 26 -11.92 -4.57 0.19
N LYS A 27 -11.32 -5.44 1.03
CA LYS A 27 -11.67 -5.55 2.45
C LYS A 27 -11.41 -4.24 3.20
N MET A 28 -10.29 -3.56 2.92
CA MET A 28 -9.96 -2.28 3.56
C MET A 28 -10.92 -1.16 3.12
N ARG A 29 -11.35 -1.17 1.85
CA ARG A 29 -12.37 -0.24 1.33
C ARG A 29 -13.70 -0.42 2.06
N GLN A 30 -14.15 -1.66 2.24
CA GLN A 30 -15.40 -1.97 2.96
C GLN A 30 -15.36 -1.51 4.42
N HIS A 31 -14.20 -1.58 5.07
CA HIS A 31 -14.00 -1.14 6.45
C HIS A 31 -13.62 0.35 6.57
N TYR A 32 -13.68 1.12 5.47
CA TYR A 32 -13.35 2.55 5.43
C TYR A 32 -11.98 2.88 6.05
N ILE A 33 -11.00 1.98 5.92
CA ILE A 33 -9.65 2.20 6.45
C ILE A 33 -8.96 3.25 5.57
N ARG A 34 -8.78 4.45 6.10
CA ARG A 34 -7.98 5.51 5.47
C ARG A 34 -6.51 5.22 5.70
N ILE A 35 -5.67 5.47 4.71
CA ILE A 35 -4.22 5.39 4.84
C ILE A 35 -3.69 6.82 4.82
N LEU A 36 -2.87 7.14 5.81
CA LEU A 36 -2.17 8.41 5.94
C LEU A 36 -0.69 8.23 5.57
N PRO A 37 0.02 9.30 5.16
CA PRO A 37 1.40 9.25 4.67
C PRO A 37 2.47 8.66 5.63
N GLU A 38 2.13 8.45 6.89
CA GLU A 38 3.05 7.97 7.95
C GLU A 38 2.67 6.59 8.51
N ASP A 39 1.66 5.94 7.92
CA ASP A 39 1.19 4.65 8.41
C ASP A 39 2.13 3.50 8.04
N ARG A 40 2.22 2.52 8.95
CA ARG A 40 2.83 1.23 8.64
C ARG A 40 1.79 0.31 8.04
N VAL A 41 2.08 -0.22 6.87
CA VAL A 41 1.15 -1.09 6.13
C VAL A 41 1.86 -2.36 5.66
N VAL A 42 1.12 -3.46 5.63
CA VAL A 42 1.56 -4.72 5.02
C VAL A 42 1.14 -4.71 3.57
N VAL A 43 2.13 -4.89 2.68
CA VAL A 43 1.93 -4.99 1.24
C VAL A 43 2.27 -6.40 0.79
N GLU A 44 1.33 -7.05 0.12
CA GLU A 44 1.61 -8.25 -0.66
C GLU A 44 2.08 -7.86 -2.05
N LEU A 45 3.26 -8.34 -2.44
CA LEU A 45 3.83 -8.11 -3.76
C LEU A 45 3.36 -9.18 -4.73
N SER A 46 3.22 -8.81 -6.01
CA SER A 46 3.03 -9.82 -7.05
C SER A 46 4.36 -10.56 -7.28
N PRO A 47 4.36 -11.90 -7.38
CA PRO A 47 5.59 -12.65 -7.66
C PRO A 47 6.16 -12.37 -9.07
N TYR A 48 5.37 -11.74 -9.95
CA TYR A 48 5.77 -11.41 -11.32
C TYR A 48 6.25 -9.96 -11.49
N ASP A 49 5.81 -9.05 -10.61
CA ASP A 49 6.15 -7.63 -10.68
C ASP A 49 6.31 -7.08 -9.26
N LEU A 50 7.57 -6.94 -8.84
CA LEU A 50 7.96 -6.39 -7.55
C LEU A 50 7.64 -4.89 -7.41
N SER A 51 7.23 -4.23 -8.51
CA SER A 51 6.86 -2.81 -8.54
C SER A 51 5.39 -2.58 -8.21
N ARG A 52 4.59 -3.66 -8.15
CA ARG A 52 3.15 -3.63 -7.88
C ARG A 52 2.80 -4.45 -6.66
N GLY A 53 1.94 -3.89 -5.82
CA GLY A 53 1.50 -4.55 -4.60
C GLY A 53 0.03 -4.33 -4.28
N ARG A 54 -0.42 -5.03 -3.25
CA ARG A 54 -1.73 -4.87 -2.65
C ARG A 54 -1.57 -4.66 -1.15
N ILE A 55 -2.18 -3.59 -0.63
CA ILE A 55 -2.20 -3.31 0.79
C ILE A 55 -3.27 -4.17 1.43
N VAL A 56 -2.85 -5.07 2.33
CA VAL A 56 -3.75 -6.02 3.00
C VAL A 56 -4.05 -5.63 4.44
N TYR A 57 -3.13 -4.91 5.09
CA TYR A 57 -3.25 -4.57 6.48
C TYR A 57 -2.58 -3.23 6.79
N ARG A 58 -3.11 -2.52 7.78
CA ARG A 58 -2.54 -1.31 8.36
C ARG A 58 -2.31 -1.58 9.84
N TYR A 59 -1.07 -1.38 10.31
CA TYR A 59 -0.77 -1.39 11.73
C TYR A 59 -1.25 -0.08 12.36
N LYS A 60 -1.71 -0.18 13.61
CA LYS A 60 -2.19 0.94 14.40
C LYS A 60 -1.06 1.53 15.24
#